data_AF-A0A365ZYI4-F1
#
_entry.id   AF-A0A365ZYI4-F1
#
_cell.length_a   1.000
_cell.length_b   1.000
_cell.length_c   1.000
_cell.angle_alpha   90.00
_cell.angle_beta   90.00
_cell.angle_gamma   90.00
#
_symmetry.space_group_name_H-M   'P 1'
#
loop_
_entity.id
_entity.type
_entity.pdbx_description
1 polymer ?
#
loop_
_entity_poly.entity_id
_entity_poly.type
_entity_poly.pdbx_seq_one_letter_code
_entity_poly.pdbx_strand_id
1 'polypeptide(L)' 'MNWIVDYERRFGTLPDAWFMGADGVVNEPLRREYHRTGAVTRAEWICSPRPTHLVERRGIARGTGPGASGAAA' A
#
# COMPACT_ATOMS: atom_id res chain seq x y z
N MET A 1 -8.85 26.16 9.93
CA MET A 1 -9.14 25.44 8.68
C MET A 1 -9.70 24.08 9.03
N ASN A 2 -10.92 23.76 8.59
CA ASN A 2 -11.45 22.40 8.66
C ASN A 2 -11.48 21.84 7.23
N TRP A 3 -10.45 21.09 6.87
CA TRP A 3 -10.29 20.56 5.51
C TRP A 3 -11.43 19.62 5.09
N ILE A 4 -12.07 18.95 6.06
CA ILE A 4 -13.20 18.04 5.81
C ILE A 4 -14.38 18.83 5.24
N VAL A 5 -14.70 19.96 5.86
CA VAL A 5 -15.80 20.84 5.40
C VAL A 5 -15.52 21.39 4.00
N ASP A 6 -14.27 21.80 3.74
CA ASP A 6 -13.88 22.32 2.43
C ASP A 6 -13.92 21.23 1.34
N TYR A 7 -13.49 20.01 1.67
CA TYR A 7 -13.59 18.84 0.80
C TYR A 7 -15.05 18.52 0.49
N GLU A 8 -15.89 18.41 1.53
CA GLU A 8 -17.29 18.02 1.40
C GLU A 8 -18.10 19.01 0.56
N ARG A 9 -17.83 20.31 0.72
CA ARG A 9 -18.45 21.34 -0.11
C ARG A 9 -18.16 21.14 -1.60
N ARG A 10 -16.97 20.62 -1.94
CA ARG A 10 -16.52 20.48 -3.33
C ARG A 10 -16.80 19.11 -3.94
N PHE A 11 -16.74 18.05 -3.14
CA PHE A 11 -16.74 16.66 -3.61
C PHE A 11 -17.79 15.77 -2.93
N GLY A 12 -18.48 16.26 -1.90
CA GLY A 12 -19.39 15.48 -1.07
C GLY A 12 -18.69 14.68 0.03
N THR A 13 -19.42 13.78 0.68
CA THR A 13 -18.95 12.99 1.82
C THR A 13 -17.67 12.21 1.51
N LEU A 14 -16.82 12.04 2.53
CA LEU A 14 -15.58 11.26 2.43
C LEU A 14 -15.88 9.83 1.95
N PRO A 15 -15.24 9.37 0.85
CA PRO A 15 -15.36 7.99 0.39
C PRO A 15 -14.82 6.96 1.39
N ASP A 16 -15.24 5.69 1.26
CA ASP A 16 -14.81 4.59 2.13
C ASP A 16 -13.28 4.41 2.24
N ALA A 17 -12.55 4.78 1.17
CA ALA A 17 -11.09 4.77 1.18
C ALA A 17 -10.51 5.58 2.35
N TRP A 18 -11.19 6.65 2.79
CA TRP A 18 -10.74 7.48 3.92
C TRP A 18 -10.75 6.78 5.27
N PHE A 19 -11.45 5.65 5.36
CA PHE A 19 -11.58 4.86 6.57
C PHE A 19 -10.91 3.50 6.43
N MET A 20 -10.22 3.25 5.32
CA MET A 20 -9.61 1.96 5.03
C MET A 20 -8.26 1.83 5.76
N GLY A 21 -8.10 0.73 6.50
CA GLY A 21 -6.86 0.39 7.16
C GLY A 21 -5.79 -0.10 6.19
N ALA A 22 -4.56 -0.26 6.70
CA ALA A 22 -3.44 -0.78 5.92
C ALA A 22 -3.67 -2.20 5.37
N ASP A 23 -4.62 -2.95 5.94
CA ASP A 23 -5.08 -4.28 5.54
C ASP A 23 -6.10 -4.25 4.38
N GLY A 24 -6.63 -3.07 4.02
CA GLY A 24 -7.66 -2.90 3.00
C GLY A 24 -9.09 -3.03 3.55
N VAL A 25 -9.24 -3.13 4.87
CA VAL A 25 -10.56 -3.26 5.52
C VAL A 25 -11.02 -1.90 6.01
N VAL A 26 -12.30 -1.59 5.79
CA VAL A 26 -12.92 -0.34 6.26
C VAL A 26 -13.07 -0.37 7.79
N ASN A 27 -12.52 0.64 8.46
CA ASN A 27 -12.74 0.90 9.88
C ASN A 27 -14.15 1.49 10.08
N GLU A 28 -15.13 0.60 10.16
CA GLU A 28 -16.54 0.92 10.36
C GLU A 28 -16.82 1.80 11.60
N PRO A 29 -16.19 1.58 12.78
CA PRO A 29 -16.30 2.49 13.90
C PRO A 29 -15.90 3.93 13.57
N LEU A 30 -14.77 4.12 12.88
CA LEU A 30 -14.30 5.46 12.47
C LEU A 30 -15.23 6.10 11.43
N ARG A 31 -15.71 5.33 10.46
CA ARG A 31 -16.68 5.84 9.47
C ARG A 31 -17.98 6.30 10.14
N ARG A 32 -18.49 5.52 11.10
CA ARG A 32 -19.69 5.91 11.87
C ARG A 32 -19.45 7.15 12.74
N GLU A 33 -18.27 7.26 13.34
CA GLU A 33 -17.90 8.46 14.08
C GLU A 33 -17.93 9.69 13.17
N TYR A 34 -17.30 9.59 11.99
CA TYR A 34 -17.32 10.65 10.98
C TYR A 34 -18.74 11.04 10.57
N HIS A 35 -19.62 10.08 10.25
CA HIS A 35 -21.01 10.42 9.89
C HIS A 35 -21.79 11.10 11.02
N ARG A 36 -21.41 10.84 12.28
CA ARG A 36 -22.07 11.44 13.45
C ARG A 36 -21.50 12.82 13.80
N THR A 37 -20.20 13.04 13.60
CA THR A 37 -19.49 14.22 14.14
C THR A 37 -18.94 15.15 13.06
N GLY A 38 -18.83 14.70 11.82
CA GLY A 38 -18.13 15.39 10.75
C GLY A 38 -16.60 15.46 10.95
N ALA A 39 -16.05 14.64 11.86
CA ALA A 39 -14.63 14.65 12.20
C ALA A 39 -13.98 13.27 12.03
N VAL A 40 -12.72 13.28 11.60
CA VAL A 40 -11.88 12.09 11.54
C VAL A 40 -10.72 12.28 12.52
N THR A 41 -10.76 11.59 13.64
CA THR A 41 -9.84 11.80 14.78
C THR A 41 -8.64 10.85 14.78
N ARG A 42 -8.73 9.72 14.05
CA ARG A 42 -7.78 8.59 14.14
C ARG A 42 -7.43 7.94 12.79
N ALA A 43 -7.57 8.65 11.67
CA ALA A 43 -7.12 8.09 10.40
C ALA A 43 -5.59 8.07 10.37
N GLU A 44 -5.02 6.89 10.52
CA GLU A 44 -3.59 6.64 10.32
C GLU A 44 -3.38 6.07 8.92
N TRP A 45 -2.83 6.90 8.03
CA TRP A 45 -2.50 6.49 6.67
C TRP A 45 -1.07 5.98 6.63
N ILE A 46 -0.90 4.66 6.62
CA ILE A 46 0.40 4.05 6.35
C ILE A 46 0.62 4.06 4.84
N CYS A 47 1.21 5.15 4.33
CA CYS A 47 1.59 5.29 2.92
C CYS A 47 2.84 4.49 2.52
N SER A 48 3.35 3.64 3.43
CA SER A 48 4.50 2.80 3.15
C SER A 48 4.09 1.60 2.29
N PRO A 49 4.90 1.22 1.27
CA PRO A 49 4.64 -0.02 0.55
C PRO A 49 4.59 -1.18 1.53
N ARG A 50 3.55 -2.02 1.43
CA ARG A 50 3.51 -3.27 2.19
C ARG A 50 4.82 -4.01 1.90
N PRO A 51 5.53 -4.55 2.91
CA PRO A 51 6.66 -5.41 2.66
C PRO A 51 6.14 -6.54 1.77
N THR A 52 6.51 -6.50 0.50
CA THR A 52 6.29 -7.62 -0.41
C THR A 52 6.98 -8.78 0.27
N HIS A 53 6.26 -9.90 0.45
CA HIS A 53 6.89 -11.16 0.78
C HIS A 53 8.15 -11.23 -0.06
N LEU A 54 9.30 -11.43 0.59
CA LEU A 54 10.57 -11.67 -0.07
C LEU A 54 10.33 -12.80 -1.06
N VAL A 55 10.00 -12.46 -2.31
CA VAL A 55 10.07 -13.39 -3.42
C VAL A 55 11.55 -13.56 -3.58
N GLU A 56 12.08 -14.54 -2.86
CA GLU A 56 13.43 -15.05 -3.05
C GLU A 56 13.54 -15.29 -4.56
N ARG A 57 14.29 -14.42 -5.24
CA ARG A 57 14.68 -14.66 -6.63
C ARG A 57 15.54 -15.91 -6.56
N ARG A 58 14.92 -17.09 -6.66
CA ARG A 58 15.64 -18.34 -6.89
C ARG A 58 16.54 -18.08 -8.08
N GLY A 59 17.83 -18.19 -7.82
CA GLY A 59 18.88 -17.76 -8.72
C GLY A 59 18.65 -18.30 -10.12
N ILE A 60 18.83 -17.40 -11.09
CA ILE A 60 19.12 -17.81 -12.45
C ILE A 60 20.40 -18.64 -12.36
N ALA A 61 20.26 -19.97 -12.44
CA ALA A 61 21.38 -20.85 -12.68
C ALA A 61 22.07 -20.33 -13.96
N ARG A 62 23.25 -19.72 -13.80
CA ARG A 62 24.12 -19.41 -14.94
C ARG A 62 24.37 -20.75 -15.62
N GLY A 63 23.88 -20.88 -16.85
CA GLY A 63 24.16 -22.03 -17.68
C GLY A 63 25.67 -22.27 -17.73
N THR A 64 26.07 -23.48 -17.42
CA THR A 64 27.42 -23.98 -17.66
C THR A 64 27.60 -24.08 -19.17
N GLY A 65 28.12 -23.02 -19.80
CA GLY A 65 28.65 -23.09 -21.15
C GLY A 65 30.08 -23.62 -21.10
N PRO A 66 30.45 -24.68 -21.84
CA PRO A 66 31.85 -25.07 -21.97
C PRO A 66 32.52 -24.16 -23.00
N GLY A 67 33.47 -23.34 -22.55
CA GLY A 67 34.29 -22.47 -23.41
C GLY A 67 35.79 -22.71 -23.19
N ALA A 68 36.34 -23.56 -24.06
CA ALA A 68 37.71 -23.66 -24.60
C ALA A 68 38.97 -23.32 -23.74
N SER A 69 39.98 -24.19 -23.73
CA SER A 69 41.14 -24.10 -24.67
C SER A 69 42.34 -24.97 -24.25
N GLY A 70 42.86 -25.78 -25.19
CA GLY A 70 44.30 -25.95 -25.49
C GLY A 70 45.18 -26.91 -24.67
N ALA A 71 45.69 -27.97 -25.30
CA ALA A 71 47.14 -28.19 -25.51
C ALA A 71 47.38 -29.46 -26.34
N ALA A 72 48.00 -29.28 -27.50
CA ALA A 72 48.66 -30.33 -28.26
C ALA A 72 50.04 -30.60 -27.67
N ALA A 73 50.41 -31.88 -27.54
CA ALA A 73 51.78 -32.40 -27.61
C ALA A 73 51.71 -33.92 -27.78
#